data_AF-A0A9D1ZXC3-F1
#
_entry.id   AF-A0A9D1ZXC3-F1
#
_cell.length_a   1.000
_cell.length_b   1.000
_cell.length_c   1.000
_cell.angle_alpha   90.00
_cell.angle_beta   90.00
_cell.angle_gamma   90.00
#
_symmetry.space_group_name_H-M   'P 1'
#
loop_
_entity.id
_entity.type
_entity.pdbx_description
1 polymer ?
#
loop_
_entity_poly.entity_id
_entity_poly.type
_entity_poly.pdbx_seq_one_letter_code
_entity_poly.pdbx_strand_id
1 'polypeptide(L)'
;MNTIDSVTLIVAIVLAGLGLALGFGRTLKFFTKGIFGFILSVFVCVSFGGMIAGIPAVAELISGLNAELGQAWSFLETIHFATVIYYVLLFLAVQLVRILIVKVIAGLFSAEVLPVRIINRVLGAALMVAAVLLLLLLVFAIVAVFGTTQGAIDFVEKIDGTFLGTLYANNPIKFIA
;
A
#
# COMPACT_ATOMS: atom_id res chain seq x y z
N MET A 1 -26.08 -14.58 -6.73
CA MET A 1 -25.23 -13.55 -6.11
C MET A 1 -25.61 -13.46 -4.64
N ASN A 2 -24.65 -13.72 -3.75
CA ASN A 2 -24.88 -13.54 -2.32
C ASN A 2 -25.04 -12.04 -2.00
N THR A 3 -25.72 -11.69 -0.90
CA THR A 3 -25.94 -10.30 -0.50
C THR A 3 -24.63 -9.51 -0.39
N ILE A 4 -23.56 -10.16 0.08
CA ILE A 4 -22.21 -9.58 0.19
C ILE A 4 -21.62 -9.24 -1.19
N ASP A 5 -21.79 -10.10 -2.19
CA ASP A 5 -21.30 -9.83 -3.55
C ASP A 5 -22.02 -8.65 -4.18
N SER A 6 -23.35 -8.58 -4.00
CA SER A 6 -24.17 -7.46 -4.46
C SER A 6 -23.74 -6.14 -3.83
N VAL A 7 -23.51 -6.13 -2.52
CA VAL A 7 -23.01 -4.93 -1.81
C VAL A 7 -21.62 -4.55 -2.31
N THR A 8 -20.72 -5.51 -2.48
CA THR A 8 -19.35 -5.27 -2.96
C THR A 8 -19.35 -4.65 -4.35
N LEU A 9 -20.22 -5.14 -5.25
CA LEU A 9 -20.38 -4.59 -6.59
C LEU A 9 -20.93 -3.16 -6.55
N ILE A 10 -21.97 -2.90 -5.75
CA ILE A 10 -22.55 -1.55 -5.60
C ILE A 10 -21.48 -0.58 -5.09
N VAL A 11 -20.71 -0.96 -4.07
CA VAL A 11 -19.61 -0.15 -3.53
C VAL A 11 -18.57 0.12 -4.61
N ALA A 12 -18.17 -0.90 -5.39
CA ALA A 12 -17.21 -0.71 -6.49
C ALA A 12 -17.73 0.27 -7.56
N ILE A 13 -19.00 0.21 -7.93
CA ILE A 13 -19.63 1.14 -8.88
C ILE A 13 -19.65 2.56 -8.32
N VAL A 14 -20.02 2.74 -7.04
CA VAL A 14 -20.02 4.04 -6.38
C VAL A 14 -18.61 4.63 -6.33
N LEU A 15 -17.60 3.82 -5.98
CA LEU A 15 -16.20 4.23 -5.98
C LEU A 15 -15.70 4.59 -7.38
N ALA A 16 -16.07 3.83 -8.40
CA ALA A 16 -15.75 4.16 -9.78
C ALA A 16 -16.39 5.50 -10.19
N GLY A 17 -17.66 5.73 -9.83
CA GLY A 17 -18.36 7.00 -10.07
C GLY A 17 -17.70 8.19 -9.36
N LEU A 18 -17.30 8.02 -8.10
CA LEU A 18 -16.54 9.02 -7.36
C LEU A 18 -15.19 9.31 -8.02
N GLY A 19 -14.48 8.28 -8.46
CA GLY A 19 -13.22 8.44 -9.19
C GLY A 19 -13.38 9.14 -10.53
N LEU A 20 -14.46 8.86 -11.28
CA LEU A 20 -14.82 9.58 -12.52
C LEU A 20 -15.09 11.06 -12.24
N ALA A 21 -15.80 11.39 -11.16
CA ALA A 21 -16.16 12.76 -10.81
C ALA A 21 -14.95 13.58 -10.34
N LEU A 22 -14.09 12.98 -9.53
CA LEU A 22 -12.91 13.64 -8.97
C LEU A 22 -11.77 13.76 -9.98
N GLY A 23 -11.61 12.75 -10.85
CA GLY A 23 -10.49 12.63 -11.78
C GLY A 23 -9.20 12.18 -11.09
N PHE A 24 -8.29 11.63 -11.89
CA PHE A 24 -7.04 11.00 -11.48
C PHE A 24 -6.19 11.88 -10.59
N GLY A 25 -5.95 13.13 -10.97
CA GLY A 25 -5.09 14.03 -10.19
C GLY A 25 -5.60 14.29 -8.76
N ARG A 26 -6.91 14.40 -8.56
CA ARG A 26 -7.50 14.60 -7.22
C ARG A 26 -7.57 13.29 -6.44
N THR A 27 -7.96 12.20 -7.09
CA THR A 27 -7.99 10.87 -6.47
C THR A 27 -6.59 10.46 -6.00
N LEU A 28 -5.56 10.67 -6.82
CA LEU A 28 -4.17 10.41 -6.46
C LEU A 28 -3.73 11.25 -5.25
N LYS A 29 -4.04 12.55 -5.23
CA LYS A 29 -3.76 13.43 -4.08
C LYS A 29 -4.49 13.00 -2.81
N PHE A 30 -5.70 12.48 -2.92
CA PHE A 30 -6.47 12.00 -1.77
C PHE A 30 -5.82 10.78 -1.12
N PHE A 31 -5.52 9.72 -1.90
CA PHE A 31 -4.90 8.50 -1.35
C PHE A 31 -3.45 8.69 -0.89
N THR A 32 -2.77 9.72 -1.39
CA THR A 32 -1.39 10.00 -1.02
C THR A 32 -1.24 11.04 0.09
N LYS A 33 -2.32 11.70 0.52
CA LYS A 33 -2.33 12.63 1.65
C LYS A 33 -2.85 11.96 2.92
N GLY A 34 -2.46 12.53 4.08
CA GLY A 34 -2.96 12.15 5.40
C GLY A 34 -2.66 10.70 5.77
N ILE A 35 -3.63 10.07 6.45
CA ILE A 35 -3.52 8.72 7.02
C ILE A 35 -3.35 7.66 5.91
N PHE A 36 -4.09 7.76 4.80
CA PHE A 36 -3.93 6.83 3.68
C PHE A 36 -2.53 6.90 3.05
N GLY A 37 -2.00 8.12 2.91
CA GLY A 37 -0.63 8.34 2.46
C GLY A 37 0.39 7.69 3.38
N PHE A 38 0.20 7.81 4.69
CA PHE A 38 1.05 7.15 5.68
C PHE A 38 0.97 5.61 5.57
N ILE A 39 -0.23 5.04 5.62
CA ILE A 39 -0.47 3.58 5.55
C ILE A 39 0.15 3.01 4.27
N LEU A 40 -0.10 3.62 3.12
CA LEU A 40 0.43 3.14 1.85
C LEU A 40 1.95 3.32 1.77
N SER A 41 2.56 4.23 2.55
CA SER A 41 4.03 4.36 2.63
C SER A 41 4.62 3.22 3.45
N VAL A 42 4.02 2.93 4.61
CA VAL A 42 4.39 1.77 5.43
C VAL A 42 4.26 0.49 4.62
N PHE A 43 3.14 0.34 3.90
CA PHE A 43 2.91 -0.81 3.03
C PHE A 43 4.01 -0.98 1.98
N VAL A 44 4.34 0.07 1.23
CA VAL A 44 5.41 0.01 0.21
C VAL A 44 6.76 -0.33 0.86
N CYS A 45 7.05 0.21 2.05
CA CYS A 45 8.28 -0.10 2.77
C CYS A 45 8.33 -1.57 3.20
N VAL A 46 7.24 -2.15 3.68
CA VAL A 46 7.20 -3.56 4.08
C VAL A 46 7.27 -4.47 2.84
N SER A 47 6.52 -4.17 1.78
CA SER A 47 6.48 -5.00 0.57
C SER A 47 7.77 -4.96 -0.24
N PHE A 48 8.41 -3.80 -0.37
CA PHE A 48 9.59 -3.61 -1.21
C PHE A 48 10.89 -3.43 -0.42
N GLY A 49 10.82 -3.19 0.90
CA GLY A 49 12.01 -2.91 1.70
C GLY A 49 13.00 -4.04 1.76
N GLY A 50 12.54 -5.30 1.77
CA GLY A 50 13.40 -6.47 1.65
C GLY A 50 14.10 -6.55 0.29
N MET A 51 13.39 -6.25 -0.80
CA MET A 51 13.99 -6.19 -2.15
C MET A 51 15.04 -5.08 -2.26
N ILE A 52 14.76 -3.91 -1.69
CA ILE A 52 15.67 -2.75 -1.72
C ILE A 52 16.91 -3.02 -0.84
N ALA A 53 16.75 -3.70 0.30
CA ALA A 53 17.86 -4.09 1.16
C ALA A 53 18.80 -5.10 0.48
N GLY A 54 18.28 -5.91 -0.44
CA GLY A 54 19.08 -6.84 -1.24
C GLY A 54 19.92 -6.21 -2.35
N ILE A 55 19.77 -4.90 -2.62
CA ILE A 55 20.59 -4.19 -3.61
C ILE A 55 22.02 -4.05 -3.03
N PRO A 56 23.08 -4.41 -3.78
CA PRO A 56 24.45 -4.45 -3.25
C PRO A 56 24.89 -3.15 -2.56
N ALA A 57 24.61 -1.99 -3.17
CA ALA A 57 24.95 -0.69 -2.61
C ALA A 57 24.21 -0.38 -1.29
N VAL A 58 22.99 -0.88 -1.12
CA VAL A 58 22.17 -0.66 0.09
C VAL A 58 22.58 -1.65 1.17
N ALA A 59 22.82 -2.91 0.81
CA ALA A 59 23.34 -3.93 1.72
C ALA A 59 24.70 -3.54 2.32
N GLU A 60 25.59 -2.99 1.50
CA GLU A 60 26.91 -2.52 1.93
C GLU A 60 26.80 -1.35 2.92
N LEU A 61 25.91 -0.38 2.66
CA LEU A 61 25.58 0.70 3.59
C LEU A 61 25.03 0.18 4.93
N ILE A 62 24.11 -0.78 4.90
CA ILE A 62 23.53 -1.37 6.13
C ILE A 62 24.63 -2.09 6.92
N SER A 63 25.49 -2.87 6.25
CA SER A 63 26.58 -3.60 6.90
C SER A 63 27.64 -2.67 7.50
N GLY A 64 27.99 -1.58 6.81
CA GLY A 64 28.92 -0.58 7.31
C GLY A 64 28.38 0.14 8.55
N LEU A 65 27.10 0.54 8.51
CA LEU A 65 26.44 1.16 9.64
C LEU A 65 26.34 0.20 10.84
N ASN A 66 26.05 -1.08 10.59
CA ASN A 66 25.99 -2.09 11.64
C ASN A 66 27.36 -2.35 12.27
N ALA A 67 28.43 -2.35 11.48
CA ALA A 67 29.80 -2.51 11.97
C ALA A 67 30.25 -1.32 12.84
N GLU A 68 29.96 -0.08 12.43
CA GLU A 68 30.25 1.12 13.24
C GLU A 68 29.46 1.14 14.55
N LEU A 69 28.18 0.75 14.51
CA LEU A 69 27.32 0.70 15.70
C LEU A 69 27.69 -0.46 16.64
N GLY A 70 28.07 -1.61 16.11
CA GLY A 70 28.54 -2.77 16.89
C GLY A 70 29.89 -2.51 17.55
N GLN A 71 30.80 -1.79 16.86
CA GLN A 71 32.08 -1.37 17.43
C GLN A 71 31.92 -0.35 18.57
N ALA A 72 30.90 0.51 18.49
CA ALA A 72 30.54 1.36 19.60
C ALA A 72 30.00 0.52 20.78
N TRP A 73 28.93 -0.25 20.58
CA TRP A 73 28.23 -1.00 21.63
C TRP A 73 27.66 -2.31 21.07
N SER A 74 28.17 -3.48 21.49
CA SER A 74 27.77 -4.82 20.99
C SER A 74 26.28 -5.16 21.17
N PHE A 75 25.59 -4.46 22.07
CA PHE A 75 24.15 -4.55 22.26
C PHE A 75 23.35 -4.02 21.06
N LEU A 76 23.84 -2.98 20.37
CA LEU A 76 23.17 -2.38 19.22
C LEU A 76 23.21 -3.29 17.97
N GLU A 77 24.26 -4.10 17.86
CA GLU A 77 24.42 -5.12 16.83
C GLU A 77 23.40 -6.26 17.02
N THR A 78 23.21 -6.70 18.27
CA THR A 78 22.24 -7.76 18.63
C THR A 78 20.79 -7.38 18.32
N ILE A 79 20.44 -6.09 18.41
CA ILE A 79 19.09 -5.60 18.10
C ILE A 79 18.87 -5.41 16.60
N HIS A 80 19.89 -5.57 15.76
CA HIS A 80 19.88 -5.15 14.37
C HIS A 80 19.38 -3.70 14.23
N PHE A 81 19.88 -2.79 15.08
CA PHE A 81 19.44 -1.40 15.10
C PHE A 81 19.66 -0.71 13.73
N ALA A 82 20.68 -1.14 12.99
CA ALA A 82 20.92 -0.73 11.60
C ALA A 82 19.73 -1.03 10.67
N THR A 83 19.05 -2.17 10.85
CA THR A 83 17.83 -2.52 10.09
C THR A 83 16.67 -1.60 10.42
N VAL A 84 16.51 -1.23 11.70
CA VAL A 84 15.48 -0.26 12.12
C VAL A 84 15.74 1.11 11.50
N ILE A 85 16.99 1.60 11.58
CA ILE A 85 17.40 2.85 10.94
C ILE A 85 17.14 2.80 9.43
N TYR A 86 17.48 1.68 8.78
CA TYR A 86 17.24 1.48 7.36
C TYR A 86 15.75 1.63 7.00
N TYR A 87 14.84 0.98 7.71
CA TYR A 87 13.40 1.10 7.43
C TYR A 87 12.87 2.51 7.73
N VAL A 88 13.40 3.21 8.74
CA VAL A 88 13.05 4.61 9.01
C VAL A 88 13.50 5.52 7.86
N LEU A 89 14.73 5.36 7.37
CA LEU A 89 15.25 6.14 6.24
C LEU A 89 14.51 5.81 4.94
N LEU A 90 14.24 4.52 4.68
CA LEU A 90 13.46 4.07 3.53
C LEU A 90 12.06 4.69 3.57
N PHE A 91 11.43 4.73 4.74
CA PHE A 91 10.13 5.34 4.93
C PHE A 91 10.12 6.84 4.60
N LEU A 92 11.14 7.59 5.04
CA LEU A 92 11.30 8.99 4.67
C LEU A 92 11.55 9.17 3.16
N ALA A 93 12.40 8.34 2.56
CA ALA A 93 12.68 8.37 1.12
C ALA A 93 11.42 8.08 0.29
N VAL A 94 10.66 7.04 0.63
CA VAL A 94 9.39 6.68 -0.02
C VAL A 94 8.38 7.81 0.09
N GLN A 95 8.30 8.50 1.23
CA GLN A 95 7.43 9.67 1.39
C GLN A 95 7.85 10.82 0.46
N LEU A 96 9.14 11.13 0.37
CA LEU A 96 9.64 12.19 -0.52
C LEU A 96 9.36 11.86 -1.99
N VAL A 97 9.71 10.65 -2.43
CA VAL A 97 9.47 10.17 -3.79
C VAL A 97 7.99 10.21 -4.13
N ARG A 98 7.12 9.77 -3.22
CA ARG A 98 5.67 9.85 -3.40
C ARG A 98 5.19 11.29 -3.61
N ILE A 99 5.59 12.22 -2.76
CA ILE A 99 5.17 13.62 -2.88
C ILE A 99 5.57 14.18 -4.25
N LEU A 100 6.78 13.85 -4.72
CA LEU A 100 7.28 14.25 -6.03
C LEU A 100 6.42 13.65 -7.16
N ILE A 101 6.23 12.33 -7.16
CA ILE A 101 5.43 11.60 -8.16
C ILE A 101 4.01 12.18 -8.24
N VAL A 102 3.36 12.39 -7.08
CA VAL A 102 1.99 12.92 -7.05
C VAL A 102 1.93 14.33 -7.61
N LYS A 103 2.90 15.19 -7.28
CA LYS A 103 2.95 16.56 -7.82
C LYS A 103 3.11 16.56 -9.33
N VAL A 104 4.04 15.76 -9.86
CA VAL A 104 4.31 15.68 -11.30
C VAL A 104 3.11 15.09 -12.04
N ILE A 105 2.65 13.90 -11.64
CA ILE A 105 1.58 13.21 -12.38
C ILE A 105 0.25 13.97 -12.27
N ALA A 106 -0.11 14.48 -11.09
CA ALA A 106 -1.34 15.26 -10.95
C ALA A 106 -1.27 16.60 -11.71
N GLY A 107 -0.06 17.12 -11.97
CA GLY A 107 0.15 18.28 -12.84
C GLY A 107 0.01 17.95 -14.33
N LEU A 108 0.46 16.77 -14.77
CA LEU A 108 0.31 16.35 -16.17
C LEU A 108 -1.17 16.14 -16.56
N PHE A 109 -1.96 15.56 -15.64
CA PHE A 109 -3.38 15.29 -15.87
C PHE A 109 -4.32 16.47 -15.57
N SER A 110 -3.80 17.67 -15.29
CA SER A 110 -4.62 18.88 -15.13
C SER A 110 -4.86 19.64 -16.44
N ALA A 111 -4.36 19.18 -17.58
CA ALA A 111 -4.62 19.82 -18.86
C ALA A 111 -6.12 19.75 -19.23
N GLU A 112 -6.68 20.89 -19.65
CA GLU A 112 -8.13 21.03 -19.89
C GLU A 112 -8.59 20.59 -21.29
N VAL A 113 -7.69 20.02 -22.09
CA VAL A 113 -8.05 19.50 -23.43
C VAL A 113 -8.93 18.26 -23.33
N LEU A 114 -9.94 18.17 -24.21
CA LEU A 114 -11.02 17.18 -24.15
C LEU A 114 -10.51 15.72 -24.03
N PRO A 115 -9.52 15.26 -24.81
CA PRO A 115 -8.98 13.90 -24.68
C PRO A 115 -8.31 13.64 -23.32
N VAL A 116 -7.50 14.59 -22.83
CA VAL A 116 -6.83 14.47 -21.52
C VAL A 116 -7.84 14.50 -20.38
N ARG A 117 -8.94 15.26 -20.52
CA ARG A 117 -10.03 15.28 -19.53
C ARG A 117 -10.73 13.94 -19.41
N ILE A 118 -11.01 13.26 -20.54
CA ILE A 118 -11.62 11.92 -20.53
C ILE A 118 -10.66 10.93 -19.85
N ILE A 119 -9.39 10.92 -20.27
CA ILE A 119 -8.36 10.04 -19.70
C ILE A 119 -8.23 10.28 -18.19
N ASN A 120 -8.16 11.54 -17.75
CA ASN A 120 -8.08 11.90 -16.34
C ASN A 120 -9.28 11.35 -15.54
N ARG A 121 -10.50 11.38 -16.09
CA ARG A 121 -11.67 10.82 -15.41
C ARG A 121 -11.63 9.30 -15.35
N VAL A 122 -11.38 8.63 -16.47
CA VAL A 122 -11.34 7.17 -16.56
C VAL A 122 -10.25 6.59 -15.66
N LEU A 123 -9.04 7.18 -15.71
CA LEU A 123 -7.96 6.80 -14.80
C LEU A 123 -8.31 7.10 -13.35
N GLY A 124 -9.04 8.18 -13.06
CA GLY A 124 -9.53 8.49 -11.72
C GLY A 124 -10.47 7.41 -11.18
N ALA A 125 -11.36 6.89 -12.01
CA ALA A 125 -12.25 5.77 -11.70
C ALA A 125 -11.45 4.50 -11.38
N ALA A 126 -10.56 4.12 -12.28
CA ALA A 126 -9.70 2.95 -12.14
C ALA A 126 -8.84 3.05 -10.88
N LEU A 127 -8.20 4.20 -10.65
CA LEU A 127 -7.34 4.43 -9.50
C LEU A 127 -8.12 4.42 -8.19
N MET A 128 -9.35 4.95 -8.15
CA MET A 128 -10.15 4.93 -6.92
C MET A 128 -10.54 3.50 -6.53
N VAL A 129 -11.01 2.70 -7.49
CA VAL A 129 -11.33 1.29 -7.23
C VAL A 129 -10.07 0.51 -6.86
N ALA A 130 -8.99 0.67 -7.63
CA ALA A 130 -7.73 -0.04 -7.37
C ALA A 130 -7.12 0.32 -6.01
N ALA A 131 -7.15 1.60 -5.61
CA ALA A 131 -6.61 2.02 -4.32
C ALA A 131 -7.39 1.44 -3.14
N VAL A 132 -8.73 1.41 -3.22
CA VAL A 132 -9.55 0.78 -2.18
C VAL A 132 -9.35 -0.73 -2.17
N LEU A 133 -9.24 -1.38 -3.33
CA LEU A 133 -8.92 -2.82 -3.40
C LEU A 133 -7.54 -3.13 -2.80
N LEU A 134 -6.52 -2.30 -3.04
CA LEU A 134 -5.21 -2.46 -2.40
C LEU A 134 -5.28 -2.34 -0.89
N LEU A 135 -6.05 -1.38 -0.36
CA LEU A 135 -6.27 -1.25 1.07
C LEU A 135 -7.04 -2.45 1.64
N LEU A 136 -8.01 -2.97 0.91
CA LEU A 136 -8.74 -4.17 1.30
C LEU A 136 -7.83 -5.40 1.36
N LEU A 137 -6.96 -5.59 0.35
CA LEU A 137 -5.96 -6.67 0.34
C LEU A 137 -4.98 -6.53 1.51
N LEU A 138 -4.61 -5.30 1.89
CA LEU A 138 -3.80 -5.05 3.08
C LEU A 138 -4.52 -5.46 4.36
N VAL A 139 -5.80 -5.10 4.50
CA VAL A 139 -6.63 -5.52 5.64
C VAL A 139 -6.73 -7.05 5.70
N PHE A 140 -6.93 -7.72 4.57
CA PHE A 140 -6.94 -9.18 4.49
C PHE A 140 -5.61 -9.81 4.90
N ALA A 141 -4.48 -9.22 4.51
CA ALA A 141 -3.18 -9.68 4.94
C ALA A 141 -3.01 -9.55 6.47
N ILE A 142 -3.51 -8.47 7.07
CA ILE A 142 -3.51 -8.28 8.53
C ILE A 142 -4.40 -9.34 9.20
N VAL A 143 -5.61 -9.56 8.70
CA VAL A 143 -6.51 -10.60 9.22
C VAL A 143 -5.86 -11.98 9.16
N ALA A 144 -5.14 -12.30 8.09
CA ALA A 144 -4.42 -13.57 7.94
C ALA A 144 -3.33 -13.75 9.01
N VAL A 145 -2.63 -12.68 9.42
CA VAL A 145 -1.66 -12.72 10.53
C VAL A 145 -2.33 -13.09 11.85
N PHE A 146 -3.58 -12.67 12.05
CA PHE A 146 -4.37 -12.99 13.24
C PHE A 146 -5.25 -14.25 13.06
N GLY A 147 -5.00 -15.08 12.05
CA GLY A 147 -5.89 -16.18 11.63
C GLY A 147 -6.21 -17.25 12.69
N THR A 148 -5.48 -17.29 13.80
CA THR A 148 -5.75 -18.19 14.94
C THR A 148 -6.72 -17.59 15.98
N THR A 149 -7.06 -16.31 15.87
CA THR A 149 -7.98 -15.63 16.79
C THR A 149 -9.42 -15.84 16.36
N GLN A 150 -10.33 -15.99 17.34
CA GLN A 150 -11.76 -16.21 17.06
C GLN A 150 -12.35 -15.14 16.13
N GLY A 151 -11.97 -13.87 16.31
CA GLY A 151 -12.46 -12.78 15.46
C GLY A 151 -12.02 -12.88 13.99
N ALA A 152 -10.83 -13.41 13.72
CA ALA A 152 -10.36 -13.64 12.35
C ALA A 152 -11.07 -14.84 11.73
N ILE A 153 -11.29 -15.91 12.49
CA ILE A 153 -12.01 -17.11 12.04
C ILE A 153 -13.46 -16.76 11.67
N ASP A 154 -14.18 -16.10 12.58
CA ASP A 154 -15.57 -15.65 12.36
C ASP A 154 -15.70 -14.72 11.15
N PHE A 155 -14.67 -13.90 10.89
CA PHE A 155 -14.63 -13.02 9.73
C PHE A 155 -14.47 -13.81 8.43
N VAL A 156 -13.53 -14.75 8.38
CA VAL A 156 -13.26 -15.57 7.19
C VAL A 156 -14.48 -16.44 6.85
N GLU A 157 -15.14 -17.03 7.84
CA GLU A 157 -16.37 -17.81 7.63
C GLU A 157 -17.49 -16.96 7.01
N LYS A 158 -17.65 -15.70 7.42
CA LYS A 158 -18.69 -14.80 6.89
C LYS A 158 -18.48 -14.41 5.43
N ILE A 159 -17.23 -14.40 4.97
CA ILE A 159 -16.89 -14.06 3.58
C ILE A 159 -16.65 -15.30 2.71
N ASP A 160 -16.70 -16.50 3.29
CA ASP A 160 -16.48 -17.73 2.55
C ASP A 160 -17.56 -17.93 1.46
N GLY A 161 -17.15 -18.46 0.31
CA GLY A 161 -18.02 -18.60 -0.86
C GLY A 161 -18.44 -17.29 -1.54
N THR A 162 -17.89 -16.13 -1.14
CA THR A 162 -18.12 -14.82 -1.79
C THR A 162 -16.92 -14.39 -2.65
N PHE A 163 -17.09 -13.33 -3.44
CA PHE A 163 -15.99 -12.68 -4.15
C PHE A 163 -14.88 -12.23 -3.18
N LEU A 164 -15.24 -11.69 -2.01
CA LEU A 164 -14.29 -11.27 -0.98
C LEU A 164 -13.51 -12.45 -0.41
N GLY A 165 -14.17 -13.60 -0.19
CA GLY A 165 -13.50 -14.83 0.23
C GLY A 165 -12.50 -15.34 -0.81
N THR A 166 -12.86 -15.28 -2.09
CA THR A 166 -11.95 -15.64 -3.20
C THR A 166 -10.73 -14.71 -3.25
N LEU A 167 -10.95 -13.41 -3.03
CA LEU A 167 -9.89 -12.40 -2.99
C LEU A 167 -8.96 -12.59 -1.78
N TYR A 168 -9.54 -12.95 -0.62
CA TYR A 168 -8.81 -13.26 0.61
C TYR A 168 -7.91 -14.49 0.41
N ALA A 169 -8.44 -15.58 -0.14
CA ALA A 169 -7.70 -16.81 -0.38
C ALA A 169 -6.53 -16.65 -1.36
N ASN A 170 -6.70 -15.78 -2.38
CA ASN A 170 -5.70 -15.51 -3.41
C ASN A 170 -4.93 -14.19 -3.16
N ASN A 171 -4.89 -13.72 -1.92
CA ASN A 171 -4.24 -12.45 -1.60
C ASN A 171 -2.73 -12.52 -1.93
N PRO A 172 -2.22 -11.69 -2.85
CA PRO A 172 -0.79 -11.67 -3.16
C PRO A 172 0.04 -11.04 -2.03
N ILE A 173 -0.60 -10.30 -1.12
CA ILE A 173 0.08 -9.67 0.02
C ILE A 173 0.14 -10.68 1.15
N LYS A 174 1.35 -11.17 1.44
CA LYS A 174 1.63 -12.00 2.62
C LYS A 174 2.72 -11.31 3.43
N PHE A 175 2.44 -11.07 4.71
CA PHE A 175 3.49 -10.71 5.65
C PHE A 175 4.29 -11.99 5.90
N ILE A 176 5.54 -12.01 5.42
CA ILE A 176 6.47 -13.11 5.71
C ILE A 176 6.69 -13.07 7.23
N ALA A 177 6.29 -14.14 7.91
CA ALA A 177 6.79 -14.47 9.23
C ALA A 177 8.00 -15.38 9.08
#